data_AF-A0A4Y2CKY9-F1
#
_entry.id   AF-A0A4Y2CKY9-F1
#
_cell.length_a   1.000
_cell.length_b   1.000
_cell.length_c   1.000
_cell.angle_alpha   90.00
_cell.angle_beta   90.00
_cell.angle_gamma   90.00
#
_symmetry.space_group_name_H-M   'P 1'
#
loop_
_entity.id
_entity.type
_entity.pdbx_description
1 polymer ?
#
loop_
_entity_poly.entity_id
_entity_poly.type
_entity_poly.pdbx_seq_one_letter_code
_entity_poly.pdbx_strand_id
1 'polypeptide(L)'
;MKILDFKRDPKELINTYTEADIRNENLEAYIDKFYEDFYLICGINQKKISENKRKNAIWWNSNLEIKRRKGKALKNRFQEISNFEERIDRKLIHKRELANYEKEILIAKQICFRKFLDNMVKKNLFGTP
;
A
#
# COMPACT_ATOMS: atom_id res chain seq x y z
N MET A 1 6.37 -7.24 -2.25
CA MET A 1 7.66 -7.61 -2.84
C MET A 1 8.75 -7.32 -1.83
N LYS A 2 9.16 -8.34 -1.07
CA LYS A 2 10.41 -8.29 -0.32
C LYS A 2 11.49 -8.63 -1.35
N ILE A 3 12.42 -7.72 -1.61
CA ILE A 3 13.44 -7.85 -2.66
C ILE A 3 14.30 -9.12 -2.47
N LEU A 4 14.44 -9.57 -1.22
CA LEU A 4 15.17 -10.78 -0.85
C LEU A 4 14.49 -12.07 -1.36
N ASP A 5 13.16 -12.15 -1.29
CA ASP A 5 12.40 -13.33 -1.74
C ASP A 5 12.51 -13.48 -3.26
N PHE A 6 12.35 -12.40 -4.01
CA PHE A 6 12.51 -12.39 -5.47
C PHE A 6 13.93 -12.69 -5.96
N LYS A 7 14.98 -12.52 -5.13
CA LYS A 7 16.34 -12.91 -5.53
C LYS A 7 16.62 -14.39 -5.27
N ARG A 8 15.96 -14.97 -4.27
CA ARG A 8 16.09 -16.39 -3.92
C ARG A 8 15.32 -17.25 -4.90
N ASP A 9 14.05 -16.93 -5.17
CA ASP A 9 13.16 -17.84 -5.91
C ASP A 9 13.62 -18.10 -7.38
N PRO A 10 14.07 -17.10 -8.18
CA PRO A 10 14.64 -17.36 -9.52
C PRO A 10 15.96 -18.12 -9.46
N LYS A 11 16.75 -17.95 -8.40
CA LYS A 11 18.01 -18.68 -8.23
C LYS A 11 17.76 -20.16 -7.97
N GLU A 12 16.77 -20.48 -7.13
CA GLU A 12 16.34 -21.85 -6.88
C GLU A 12 15.77 -22.49 -8.16
N LEU A 13 14.96 -21.74 -8.93
CA LEU A 13 14.46 -22.20 -10.23
C LEU A 13 15.61 -22.54 -11.19
N ILE A 14 16.56 -21.62 -11.38
CA ILE A 14 17.71 -21.85 -12.28
C ILE A 14 18.52 -23.08 -11.85
N ASN A 15 18.77 -23.26 -10.56
CA ASN A 15 19.48 -24.44 -10.05
C ASN A 15 18.74 -25.74 -10.39
N THR A 16 17.41 -25.77 -10.23
CA THR A 16 16.57 -26.94 -10.53
C THR A 16 16.70 -27.39 -11.98
N TYR A 17 16.78 -26.44 -12.91
CA TYR A 17 16.93 -26.73 -14.34
C TYR A 17 18.38 -26.97 -14.76
N THR A 18 19.36 -26.45 -14.01
CA THR A 18 20.79 -26.72 -14.23
C THR A 18 21.16 -28.16 -13.86
N GLU A 19 20.46 -28.74 -12.87
CA GLU A 19 20.66 -30.12 -12.41
C GLU A 19 19.83 -31.14 -13.22
N ALA A 20 18.98 -30.69 -14.15
CA ALA A 20 18.12 -31.57 -14.94
C ALA A 20 18.87 -32.19 -16.14
N ASP A 21 18.60 -33.47 -16.44
CA ASP A 21 19.13 -34.15 -17.64
C ASP A 21 18.33 -33.74 -18.89
N ILE A 22 18.67 -32.57 -19.44
CA ILE A 22 18.05 -31.99 -20.63
C ILE A 22 18.67 -32.62 -21.88
N ARG A 23 17.84 -33.27 -22.68
CA ARG A 23 18.19 -33.92 -23.96
C ARG A 23 17.36 -33.31 -25.09
N ASN A 24 17.79 -33.47 -26.34
CA ASN A 24 17.05 -32.91 -27.49
C ASN A 24 15.58 -33.35 -27.56
N GLU A 25 15.26 -34.55 -27.08
CA GLU A 25 13.90 -35.11 -27.09
C GLU A 25 12.96 -34.44 -26.08
N ASN A 26 13.49 -33.84 -25.01
CA ASN A 26 12.70 -33.21 -23.95
C ASN A 26 12.88 -31.70 -23.85
N LEU A 27 13.77 -31.11 -24.66
CA LEU A 27 14.18 -29.70 -24.59
C LEU A 27 12.99 -28.74 -24.67
N GLU A 28 12.10 -28.89 -25.66
CA GLU A 28 10.95 -28.00 -25.82
C GLU A 28 10.00 -28.05 -24.62
N ALA A 29 9.73 -29.24 -24.08
CA ALA A 29 8.90 -29.41 -22.90
C ALA A 29 9.53 -28.75 -21.65
N TYR A 30 10.86 -28.78 -21.53
CA TYR A 30 11.57 -28.08 -20.45
C TYR A 30 11.57 -26.56 -20.63
N ILE A 31 11.67 -26.06 -21.87
CA ILE A 31 11.57 -24.64 -22.19
C ILE A 31 10.18 -24.11 -21.81
N ASP A 32 9.11 -24.78 -22.25
CA ASP A 32 7.74 -24.40 -21.94
C ASP A 32 7.49 -24.38 -20.42
N LYS A 33 7.90 -25.45 -19.74
CA LYS A 33 7.76 -25.55 -18.29
C LYS A 33 8.56 -24.48 -17.55
N PHE A 34 9.78 -24.16 -18.02
CA PHE A 34 10.58 -23.09 -17.44
C PHE A 34 9.88 -21.73 -17.56
N TYR A 35 9.27 -21.43 -18.70
CA TYR A 35 8.52 -20.20 -18.89
C TYR A 35 7.30 -20.14 -17.96
N GLU A 36 6.56 -21.25 -17.80
CA GLU A 36 5.44 -21.34 -16.86
C GLU A 36 5.88 -21.11 -15.41
N ASP A 37 6.92 -21.82 -14.96
CA ASP A 37 7.45 -21.72 -13.60
C ASP A 37 8.02 -20.33 -13.31
N PHE A 38 8.74 -19.74 -14.27
CA PHE A 38 9.26 -18.38 -14.16
C PHE A 38 8.14 -17.33 -14.11
N TYR A 39 7.09 -17.50 -14.91
CA TYR A 39 5.91 -16.65 -14.89
C TYR A 39 5.21 -16.71 -13.53
N LEU A 40 5.08 -17.90 -12.94
CA LEU A 40 4.50 -18.10 -11.61
C LEU A 40 5.32 -17.38 -10.53
N ILE A 41 6.65 -17.52 -10.55
CA ILE A 41 7.55 -16.82 -9.62
C ILE A 41 7.39 -15.30 -9.74
N CYS A 42 7.29 -14.78 -10.96
CA CYS A 42 7.06 -13.37 -11.20
C CYS A 42 5.69 -12.90 -10.67
N GLY A 43 4.64 -13.71 -10.84
CA GLY A 43 3.30 -13.44 -10.30
C GLY A 43 3.26 -13.43 -8.76
N ILE A 44 3.89 -14.41 -8.12
CA ILE A 44 3.98 -14.50 -6.65
C ILE A 44 4.76 -13.32 -6.08
N ASN A 45 5.87 -12.96 -6.72
CA ASN A 45 6.73 -11.87 -6.27
C ASN A 45 6.26 -10.49 -6.71
N GLN A 46 5.25 -10.42 -7.59
CA GLN A 46 4.68 -9.17 -8.02
C GLN A 46 4.29 -8.35 -6.79
N LYS A 47 4.74 -7.10 -6.75
CA LYS A 47 4.27 -6.17 -5.73
C LYS A 47 2.77 -6.06 -5.92
N LYS A 48 1.98 -6.69 -5.04
CA LYS A 48 0.57 -6.36 -4.88
C LYS A 48 0.53 -4.86 -4.59
N ILE A 49 0.31 -4.07 -5.64
CA ILE A 49 -0.06 -2.68 -5.51
C ILE A 49 -1.44 -2.80 -4.88
N SER A 50 -1.49 -2.81 -3.54
CA SER A 50 -2.74 -2.58 -2.87
C SER A 50 -3.19 -1.25 -3.44
N GLU A 51 -4.24 -1.24 -4.27
CA GLU A 51 -4.93 -0.01 -4.60
C GLU A 51 -5.04 0.74 -3.30
N ASN A 52 -4.45 1.94 -3.27
CA ASN A 52 -4.39 2.67 -2.03
C ASN A 52 -5.81 3.18 -1.83
N LYS A 53 -6.68 2.33 -1.26
CA LYS A 53 -8.13 2.55 -1.11
C LYS A 53 -8.42 3.91 -0.47
N ARG A 54 -7.45 4.41 0.30
CA ARG A 54 -7.44 5.76 0.89
C ARG A 54 -7.23 6.87 -0.14
N LYS A 55 -6.25 6.77 -1.06
CA LYS A 55 -6.03 7.77 -2.12
C LYS A 55 -7.21 7.90 -3.08
N ASN A 56 -7.94 6.80 -3.30
CA ASN A 56 -9.11 6.79 -4.17
C ASN A 56 -10.40 7.18 -3.44
N ALA A 57 -10.35 7.45 -2.13
CA ALA A 57 -11.52 7.87 -1.38
C ALA A 57 -11.84 9.34 -1.69
N ILE A 58 -13.12 9.64 -1.92
CA ILE A 58 -13.63 10.98 -2.26
C ILE A 58 -13.27 12.04 -1.21
N TRP A 59 -13.14 11.63 0.06
CA TRP A 59 -12.77 12.51 1.19
C TRP A 59 -11.25 12.67 1.39
N TRP A 60 -10.44 11.94 0.63
CA TRP A 60 -8.99 12.04 0.72
C TRP A 60 -8.48 13.30 0.00
N ASN A 61 -7.51 13.97 0.59
CA ASN A 61 -6.90 15.18 0.03
C ASN A 61 -5.42 15.29 0.41
N SER A 62 -4.71 16.22 -0.24
CA SER A 62 -3.26 16.45 -0.04
C SER A 62 -2.92 16.82 1.40
N ASN A 63 -3.74 17.63 2.08
CA ASN A 63 -3.52 18.01 3.48
C ASN A 63 -3.57 16.80 4.42
N LEU A 64 -4.52 15.89 4.24
CA LEU A 64 -4.59 14.64 5.00
C LEU A 64 -3.37 13.73 4.72
N GLU A 65 -2.87 13.70 3.49
CA GLU A 65 -1.65 12.96 3.15
C GLU A 65 -0.41 13.56 3.84
N ILE A 66 -0.28 14.89 3.87
CA ILE A 66 0.81 15.59 4.57
C ILE A 66 0.77 15.24 6.06
N LYS A 67 -0.41 15.34 6.70
CA LYS A 67 -0.57 15.02 8.12
C LYS A 67 -0.32 13.54 8.43
N ARG A 68 -0.76 12.62 7.56
CA ARG A 68 -0.42 11.19 7.69
C ARG A 68 1.09 10.96 7.66
N ARG A 69 1.79 11.60 6.73
CA ARG A 69 3.26 11.50 6.62
C ARG A 69 3.94 12.08 7.85
N LYS A 70 3.48 13.25 8.33
CA LYS A 70 3.96 13.86 9.58
C LYS A 70 3.78 12.91 10.77
N GLY A 71 2.59 12.33 10.95
CA GLY A 71 2.32 11.35 12.00
C GLY A 71 3.25 10.14 11.92
N LYS A 72 3.46 9.58 10.72
CA LYS A 72 4.42 8.48 10.51
C LYS A 72 5.86 8.87 10.87
N ALA A 73 6.31 10.05 10.46
CA ALA A 73 7.65 10.54 10.76
C ALA A 73 7.85 10.73 12.27
N LEU A 74 6.86 11.31 12.96
CA LEU A 74 6.90 11.47 14.42
C LEU A 74 6.92 10.13 15.13
N LYS A 75 6.16 9.15 14.65
CA LYS A 75 6.15 7.79 15.18
C LYS A 75 7.54 7.16 15.13
N ASN A 76 8.15 7.16 13.95
CA ASN A 76 9.48 6.59 13.76
C ASN A 76 10.50 7.26 14.68
N ARG A 77 10.51 8.60 14.74
CA ARG A 77 11.45 9.37 15.57
C ARG A 77 11.38 8.98 17.05
N PHE A 78 10.19 8.92 17.66
CA PHE A 78 10.13 8.56 19.09
C PHE A 78 10.48 7.09 19.34
N GLN A 79 10.26 6.20 18.36
CA GLN A 79 10.63 4.79 18.48
C GLN A 79 12.15 4.57 18.44
N GLU A 80 12.89 5.46 17.79
CA GLU A 80 14.36 5.41 17.66
C GLU A 80 15.08 6.03 18.88
N ILE A 81 14.41 6.82 19.71
CA ILE A 81 15.03 7.52 20.84
C ILE A 81 15.29 6.56 22.01
N SER A 82 16.55 6.45 22.44
CA SER A 82 16.95 5.63 23.59
C SER A 82 16.63 6.27 24.95
N ASN A 83 16.73 7.60 25.07
CA ASN A 83 16.44 8.32 26.30
C ASN A 83 14.93 8.23 26.65
N PHE A 84 14.61 7.83 27.89
CA PHE A 84 13.22 7.58 28.29
C PHE A 84 12.37 8.85 28.38
N GLU A 85 12.89 9.93 28.97
CA GLU A 85 12.16 11.19 29.15
C GLU A 85 11.88 11.84 27.80
N GLU A 86 12.91 11.97 26.95
CA GLU A 86 12.72 12.51 25.59
C GLU A 86 11.74 11.66 24.78
N ARG A 87 11.79 10.32 24.93
CA ARG A 87 10.85 9.42 24.26
C ARG A 87 9.41 9.69 24.69
N ILE A 88 9.15 9.96 25.97
CA ILE A 88 7.81 10.29 26.48
C ILE A 88 7.31 11.60 25.85
N ASP A 89 8.13 12.64 25.84
CA ASP A 89 7.75 13.94 25.28
C ASP A 89 7.42 13.84 23.79
N ARG A 90 8.26 13.14 23.02
CA ARG A 90 8.04 12.92 21.58
C ARG A 90 6.81 12.04 21.32
N LYS A 91 6.55 11.06 22.19
CA LYS A 91 5.33 10.24 22.13
C LYS A 91 4.08 11.07 22.39
N LEU A 92 4.12 12.04 23.31
CA LEU A 92 3.02 12.97 23.57
C LEU A 92 2.73 13.83 22.34
N ILE A 93 3.77 14.37 21.70
CA ILE A 93 3.64 15.14 20.44
C ILE A 93 2.98 14.29 19.36
N HIS A 94 3.47 13.05 19.14
CA HIS A 94 2.87 12.13 18.18
C HIS A 94 1.38 11.88 18.47
N LYS A 95 1.02 11.61 19.74
CA LYS A 95 -0.38 11.35 20.12
C LYS A 95 -1.28 12.55 19.82
N ARG A 96 -0.82 13.77 20.12
CA ARG A 96 -1.56 15.01 19.83
C ARG A 96 -1.80 15.19 18.33
N GLU A 97 -0.75 15.00 17.53
CA GLU A 97 -0.84 15.11 16.07
C GLU A 97 -1.73 14.04 15.44
N LEU A 98 -1.69 12.81 15.99
CA LEU A 98 -2.56 11.72 15.55
C LEU A 98 -4.03 12.03 15.83
N ALA A 99 -4.36 12.51 17.02
CA ALA A 99 -5.73 12.90 17.37
C ALA A 99 -6.26 14.03 16.46
N ASN A 100 -5.42 15.03 16.18
CA ASN A 100 -5.77 16.11 15.26
C ASN A 100 -6.03 15.58 13.83
N TYR A 101 -5.18 14.68 13.34
CA TYR A 101 -5.34 14.04 12.04
C TYR A 101 -6.65 13.22 11.95
N GLU A 102 -6.99 12.44 12.99
CA GLU A 102 -8.22 11.67 13.04
C GLU A 102 -9.46 12.56 13.02
N LYS A 103 -9.44 13.67 13.77
CA LYS A 103 -10.49 14.69 13.76
C LYS A 103 -10.70 15.26 12.35
N GLU A 104 -9.63 15.59 11.65
CA GLU A 104 -9.73 16.13 10.28
C GLU A 104 -10.23 15.13 9.25
N ILE A 105 -9.93 13.84 9.41
CA ILE A 105 -10.55 12.80 8.58
C ILE A 105 -12.07 12.81 8.75
N LEU A 106 -12.56 12.90 10.00
CA LEU A 106 -13.99 12.93 10.27
C LEU A 106 -14.66 14.16 9.65
N ILE A 107 -14.03 15.33 9.80
CA ILE A 107 -14.51 16.58 9.17
C ILE A 107 -14.55 16.44 7.64
N ALA A 108 -13.48 15.93 7.02
CA ALA A 108 -13.42 15.74 5.57
C ALA A 108 -14.52 14.79 5.08
N LYS A 109 -14.75 13.68 5.77
CA LYS A 109 -15.84 12.74 5.47
C LYS A 109 -17.22 13.42 5.56
N GLN A 110 -17.46 14.19 6.62
CA GLN A 110 -18.73 14.92 6.78
C GLN A 110 -18.95 15.94 5.67
N ILE A 111 -17.93 16.71 5.30
CA ILE A 111 -18.00 17.69 4.21
C ILE A 111 -18.30 17.00 2.88
N CYS A 112 -17.60 15.91 2.57
CA CYS A 112 -17.84 15.16 1.33
C CYS A 112 -19.24 14.55 1.28
N PHE A 113 -19.73 14.04 2.41
CA PHE A 113 -21.09 13.51 2.50
C PHE A 113 -22.13 14.61 2.29
N ARG A 114 -21.98 15.78 2.93
CA ARG A 114 -22.86 16.94 2.71
C ARG A 114 -22.87 17.39 1.25
N LYS A 115 -21.70 17.53 0.62
CA LYS A 115 -21.59 17.86 -0.81
C LYS A 115 -22.28 16.83 -1.71
N PHE A 116 -22.19 15.55 -1.37
CA PHE A 116 -22.89 14.50 -2.09
C PHE A 116 -24.41 14.68 -1.98
N LEU A 117 -24.93 14.93 -0.77
CA LEU A 117 -26.36 15.20 -0.56
C LEU A 117 -26.82 16.45 -1.32
N ASP A 118 -26.05 17.55 -1.27
CA ASP A 118 -26.37 18.77 -2.01
C ASP A 118 -26.45 18.51 -3.52
N ASN A 119 -25.51 17.71 -4.06
CA ASN A 119 -25.52 17.34 -5.46
C ASN A 119 -26.70 16.43 -5.81
N MET A 120 -27.12 15.54 -4.91
CA MET A 120 -28.32 14.72 -5.09
C MET A 120 -29.57 15.60 -5.12
N VAL A 121 -29.71 16.57 -4.20
CA VAL A 121 -30.84 17.52 -4.20
C VAL A 121 -30.86 18.34 -5.49
N LYS A 122 -29.72 18.86 -5.94
CA LYS A 122 -29.63 19.63 -7.20
C LYS A 122 -30.04 18.82 -8.43
N LYS A 123 -29.71 17.52 -8.48
CA LYS A 123 -30.05 16.63 -9.59
C LYS A 123 -31.48 16.09 -9.49
N ASN A 124 -31.99 15.92 -8.27
CA ASN A 124 -33.34 15.44 -8.00
C ASN A 124 -34.37 16.56 -7.81
N LEU A 125 -34.00 17.82 -8.06
CA LEU A 125 -34.93 18.85 -8.53
C LEU A 125 -35.41 18.45 -9.94
N PHE A 126 -36.05 17.28 -10.03
CA PHE A 126 -37.07 17.02 -11.02
C PHE A 126 -38.11 18.11 -10.84
N GLY A 127 -38.45 18.78 -11.94
CA GLY A 127 -39.33 19.94 -11.98
C GLY A 127 -40.40 19.93 -10.90
N THR A 128 -40.27 20.87 -9.97
CA THR A 128 -41.48 21.51 -9.46
C THR A 128 -41.99 22.38 -10.63
N PRO A 129 -43.31 22.39 -10.92
CA PRO A 129 -43.84 23.20 -12.01
C PRO A 129 -43.46 24.68 -11.88
#